data_AF-A0A8H7L8F1-F1
#
_entry.id   AF-A0A8H7L8F1-F1
#
_cell.length_a   1.000
_cell.length_b   1.000
_cell.length_c   1.000
_cell.angle_alpha   90.00
_cell.angle_beta   90.00
_cell.angle_gamma   90.00
#
_symmetry.space_group_name_H-M   'P 1'
#
loop_
_entity.id
_entity.type
_entity.pdbx_description
1 polymer ?
#
loop_
_entity_poly.entity_id
_entity_poly.type
_entity_poly.pdbx_seq_one_letter_code
_entity_poly.pdbx_strand_id
1 'polypeptide(L)'
;MSGNRNQKLATLGVDDVLGEGDSRLVLDVLPPELAVHAFERMREEVQWATMYHREIEGGEVPRRVAVEGMIGEDGSFPIYRHPADSSPPLLPFSPTVLRIRDHVQQILAHPVNHVLIQHYRSGTDYISEHSDKTIDVVRDSKIVNVSLGAQRTMTLRVKKDRAAGAPRAAQRIPLPHNSMFVMGLETNRRWLHGINQDKRILSLKDEAELFQNGERISLTFRHIGTFLSKDQSCIWGQGACSKTKEAAGSTVNGEKEAEHLIQAFGRENAESEFDWDGVYGAGSDVLHFSVQATAQ
;
A
#
# COMPACT_ATOMS: atom_id res chain seq x y z
N MET A 1 -6.19 -38.82 -12.09
CA MET A 1 -7.07 -37.74 -12.57
C MET A 1 -6.24 -36.47 -12.67
N SER A 2 -5.85 -36.09 -13.88
CA SER A 2 -5.03 -34.91 -14.14
C SER A 2 -5.88 -33.65 -13.97
N GLY A 3 -5.74 -32.97 -12.83
CA GLY A 3 -6.35 -31.66 -12.62
C GLY A 3 -5.88 -30.69 -13.70
N ASN A 4 -6.83 -30.17 -14.45
CA ASN A 4 -6.64 -29.28 -15.58
C ASN A 4 -5.91 -28.00 -15.11
N ARG A 5 -4.61 -27.89 -15.40
CA ARG A 5 -3.69 -26.88 -14.85
C ARG A 5 -3.80 -25.50 -15.52
N ASN A 6 -4.88 -25.22 -16.26
CA ASN A 6 -4.99 -24.01 -17.08
C ASN A 6 -6.40 -23.42 -17.13
N GLN A 7 -7.09 -23.35 -15.98
CA GLN A 7 -8.26 -22.46 -15.89
C GLN A 7 -7.75 -21.01 -15.88
N LYS A 8 -7.92 -20.30 -17.00
CA LYS A 8 -7.59 -18.88 -17.13
C LYS A 8 -8.39 -18.13 -16.07
N LEU A 9 -7.69 -17.54 -15.09
CA LEU A 9 -8.32 -16.77 -14.02
C LEU A 9 -9.26 -15.73 -14.62
N ALA A 10 -10.51 -15.73 -14.17
CA ALA A 10 -11.50 -14.74 -14.59
C ALA A 10 -11.00 -13.34 -14.27
N THR A 11 -11.22 -12.44 -15.21
CA THR A 11 -10.94 -11.01 -15.05
C THR A 11 -12.21 -10.36 -14.53
N LEU A 12 -12.11 -9.65 -13.41
CA LEU A 12 -13.24 -9.04 -12.70
C LEU A 12 -13.20 -7.51 -12.82
N GLY A 13 -14.37 -6.89 -12.82
CA GLY A 13 -14.60 -5.46 -12.99
C GLY A 13 -15.48 -4.83 -11.91
N VAL A 14 -16.20 -3.77 -12.28
CA VAL A 14 -16.96 -2.89 -11.36
C VAL A 14 -18.19 -3.57 -10.72
N ASP A 15 -18.80 -4.53 -11.41
CA ASP A 15 -20.04 -5.20 -10.98
C ASP A 15 -19.79 -6.54 -10.28
N ASP A 16 -18.53 -6.95 -10.15
CA ASP A 16 -18.14 -8.24 -9.58
C ASP A 16 -17.91 -8.16 -8.06
N VAL A 17 -18.08 -9.30 -7.39
CA VAL A 17 -17.74 -9.44 -5.96
C VAL A 17 -16.22 -9.59 -5.82
N LEU A 18 -15.58 -8.58 -5.23
CA LEU A 18 -14.13 -8.54 -5.06
C LEU A 18 -13.71 -8.92 -3.63
N GLY A 19 -12.72 -9.79 -3.50
CA GLY A 19 -12.19 -10.26 -2.22
C GLY A 19 -13.25 -10.93 -1.34
N GLU A 20 -13.45 -10.39 -0.13
CA GLU A 20 -14.49 -10.85 0.81
C GLU A 20 -15.85 -10.14 0.59
N GLY A 21 -16.02 -9.39 -0.50
CA GLY A 21 -17.23 -8.61 -0.80
C GLY A 21 -17.27 -7.22 -0.17
N ASP A 22 -16.19 -6.83 0.53
CA ASP A 22 -16.00 -5.51 1.13
C ASP A 22 -15.09 -4.58 0.29
N SER A 23 -14.73 -5.02 -0.93
CA SER A 23 -13.88 -4.29 -1.87
C SER A 23 -14.64 -3.99 -3.17
N ARG A 24 -14.28 -2.89 -3.85
CA ARG A 24 -14.90 -2.47 -5.12
C ARG A 24 -13.93 -1.72 -6.02
N LEU A 25 -14.19 -1.77 -7.34
CA LEU A 25 -13.52 -0.95 -8.33
C LEU A 25 -14.40 0.24 -8.71
N VAL A 26 -13.80 1.42 -8.77
CA VAL A 26 -14.43 2.66 -9.25
C VAL A 26 -13.64 3.16 -10.45
N LEU A 27 -14.34 3.54 -11.52
CA LEU A 27 -13.75 4.13 -12.73
C LEU A 27 -14.03 5.63 -12.77
N ASP A 28 -13.26 6.35 -13.59
CA ASP A 28 -13.42 7.78 -13.84
C ASP A 28 -13.45 8.63 -12.56
N VAL A 29 -12.50 8.36 -11.67
CA VAL A 29 -12.45 8.90 -10.30
C VAL A 29 -12.18 10.39 -10.28
N LEU A 30 -11.30 10.86 -11.17
CA LEU A 30 -10.93 12.25 -11.31
C LEU A 30 -11.71 12.88 -12.47
N PRO A 31 -12.11 14.14 -12.33
CA PRO A 31 -12.76 14.86 -13.41
C PRO A 31 -11.78 15.07 -14.59
N PRO A 32 -12.27 15.19 -15.83
CA PRO A 32 -11.42 15.18 -17.03
C PRO A 32 -10.26 16.18 -17.00
N GLU A 33 -10.50 17.40 -16.52
CA GLU A 33 -9.51 18.47 -16.43
C GLU A 33 -8.36 18.16 -15.45
N LEU A 34 -8.60 17.28 -14.49
CA LEU A 34 -7.55 16.76 -13.61
C LEU A 34 -6.91 15.51 -14.22
N ALA A 35 -7.71 14.55 -14.68
CA ALA A 35 -7.25 13.26 -15.18
C ALA A 35 -6.23 13.39 -16.33
N VAL A 36 -6.48 14.28 -17.30
CA VAL A 36 -5.61 14.50 -18.47
C VAL A 36 -4.18 14.89 -18.08
N HIS A 37 -4.02 15.69 -17.02
CA HIS A 37 -2.71 16.20 -16.61
C HIS A 37 -2.14 15.52 -15.36
N ALA A 38 -2.95 14.71 -14.66
CA ALA A 38 -2.56 14.14 -13.37
C ALA A 38 -1.31 13.28 -13.49
N PHE A 39 -1.18 12.46 -14.52
CA PHE A 39 0.00 11.59 -14.68
C PHE A 39 1.30 12.39 -14.81
N GLU A 40 1.33 13.36 -15.74
CA GLU A 40 2.52 14.19 -16.00
C GLU A 40 2.89 15.03 -14.78
N ARG A 41 1.91 15.69 -14.16
CA ARG A 41 2.12 16.48 -12.94
C ARG A 41 2.64 15.64 -11.79
N MET A 42 2.07 14.46 -11.56
CA MET A 42 2.56 13.53 -10.53
C MET A 42 4.00 13.12 -10.79
N ARG A 43 4.38 12.90 -12.05
CA ARG A 43 5.76 12.52 -12.41
C ARG A 43 6.76 13.64 -12.08
N GLU A 44 6.36 14.90 -12.19
CA GLU A 44 7.18 16.09 -11.94
C GLU A 44 7.16 16.58 -10.49
N GLU A 45 5.99 16.59 -9.84
CA GLU A 45 5.78 17.14 -8.50
C GLU A 45 6.29 16.20 -7.39
N VAL A 46 6.19 14.88 -7.59
CA VAL A 46 6.55 13.89 -6.57
C VAL A 46 8.05 13.70 -6.48
N GLN A 47 8.58 13.75 -5.26
CA GLN A 47 9.99 13.49 -4.98
C GLN A 47 10.27 11.98 -4.91
N TRP A 48 10.62 11.40 -6.04
CA TRP A 48 10.88 9.97 -6.16
C TRP A 48 12.17 9.52 -5.47
N ALA A 49 12.05 8.48 -4.65
CA ALA A 49 13.16 7.76 -4.02
C ALA A 49 13.25 6.32 -4.55
N THR A 50 14.43 5.73 -4.42
CA THR A 50 14.65 4.30 -4.58
C THR A 50 14.61 3.65 -3.20
N MET A 51 13.82 2.57 -3.05
CA MET A 51 13.84 1.72 -1.86
C MET A 51 14.66 0.47 -2.11
N TYR A 52 15.18 -0.13 -1.04
CA TYR A 52 15.92 -1.39 -1.07
C TYR A 52 15.16 -2.47 -0.28
N HIS A 53 15.27 -3.72 -0.71
CA HIS A 53 14.81 -4.84 0.12
C HIS A 53 15.72 -5.00 1.33
N ARG A 54 15.21 -5.64 2.38
CA ARG A 54 15.88 -5.78 3.68
C ARG A 54 17.13 -6.68 3.69
N GLU A 55 17.25 -7.56 2.72
CA GLU A 55 18.41 -8.45 2.65
C GLU A 55 19.58 -7.72 1.99
N ILE A 56 20.81 -7.94 2.49
CA ILE A 56 22.07 -7.31 2.00
C ILE A 56 22.30 -7.57 0.49
N GLU A 57 21.67 -8.60 -0.09
CA GLU A 57 21.67 -8.94 -1.52
C GLU A 57 20.36 -8.59 -2.27
N GLY A 58 19.36 -8.06 -1.57
CA GLY A 58 17.97 -7.96 -2.04
C GLY A 58 17.72 -6.93 -3.14
N GLY A 59 18.73 -6.13 -3.50
CA GLY A 59 18.68 -5.18 -4.61
C GLY A 59 17.61 -4.08 -4.46
N GLU A 60 17.58 -3.20 -5.46
CA GLU A 60 16.56 -2.15 -5.54
C GLU A 60 15.16 -2.75 -5.69
N VAL A 61 14.21 -2.16 -4.99
CA VAL A 61 12.79 -2.40 -5.26
C VAL A 61 12.52 -1.96 -6.70
N PRO A 62 11.88 -2.81 -7.54
CA PRO A 62 11.71 -2.56 -8.97
C PRO A 62 10.53 -1.62 -9.22
N ARG A 63 10.61 -0.41 -8.65
CA ARG A 63 9.71 0.75 -8.81
C ARG A 63 10.28 1.91 -7.99
N ARG A 64 10.04 3.14 -8.41
CA ARG A 64 10.31 4.31 -7.57
C ARG A 64 9.17 4.54 -6.60
N VAL A 65 9.46 5.12 -5.46
CA VAL A 65 8.48 5.35 -4.41
C VAL A 65 8.55 6.77 -3.86
N ALA A 66 7.47 7.24 -3.25
CA ALA A 66 7.45 8.42 -2.42
C ALA A 66 6.38 8.26 -1.34
N VAL A 67 6.52 8.98 -0.23
CA VAL A 67 5.51 9.01 0.83
C VAL A 67 5.11 10.45 1.04
N GLU A 68 3.82 10.72 0.99
CA GLU A 68 3.27 12.04 1.29
C GLU A 68 2.14 11.93 2.32
N GLY A 69 1.93 12.99 3.10
CA GLY A 69 0.90 12.99 4.12
C GLY A 69 0.58 14.36 4.69
N MET A 70 -0.34 14.35 5.65
CA MET A 70 -0.73 15.54 6.39
C MET A 70 0.32 15.86 7.46
N ILE A 71 0.79 17.11 7.51
CA ILE A 71 1.65 17.61 8.58
C ILE A 71 0.83 18.56 9.45
N GLY A 72 0.80 18.29 10.76
CA GLY A 72 0.14 19.12 11.75
C GLY A 72 0.86 20.46 11.97
N GLU A 73 0.17 21.42 12.59
CA GLU A 73 0.73 22.75 12.87
C GLU A 73 1.98 22.70 13.74
N ASP A 74 2.08 21.71 14.63
CA ASP A 74 3.25 21.43 15.47
C ASP A 74 4.35 20.61 14.77
N GLY A 75 4.14 20.28 13.50
CA GLY A 75 5.02 19.44 12.69
C GLY A 75 4.85 17.94 12.90
N SER A 76 3.88 17.48 13.69
CA SER A 76 3.56 16.05 13.80
C SER A 76 2.98 15.49 12.51
N PHE A 77 3.16 14.19 12.26
CA PHE A 77 2.72 13.58 11.00
C PHE A 77 2.39 12.08 11.17
N PRO A 78 1.53 11.51 10.31
CA PRO A 78 1.17 10.10 10.39
C PRO A 78 2.31 9.19 9.94
N ILE A 79 2.45 8.02 10.56
CA ILE A 79 3.44 7.01 10.16
C ILE A 79 2.76 5.69 9.79
N TYR A 80 3.13 5.13 8.63
CA TYR A 80 2.75 3.79 8.22
C TYR A 80 3.96 2.86 8.32
N ARG A 81 3.94 1.93 9.28
CA ARG A 81 5.05 0.99 9.48
C ARG A 81 4.82 -0.32 8.75
N HIS A 82 5.88 -0.80 8.14
CA HIS A 82 5.92 -2.06 7.41
C HIS A 82 7.33 -2.66 7.49
N PRO A 83 7.53 -3.96 7.18
CA PRO A 83 8.79 -4.67 7.48
C PRO A 83 9.99 -4.32 6.59
N ALA A 84 9.99 -3.18 5.87
CA ALA A 84 11.16 -2.78 5.09
C ALA A 84 12.16 -2.01 5.95
N ASP A 85 13.45 -2.13 5.60
CA ASP A 85 14.54 -1.50 6.36
C ASP A 85 14.57 0.02 6.26
N SER A 86 14.05 0.59 5.17
CA SER A 86 13.93 2.03 5.00
C SER A 86 12.66 2.38 4.25
N SER A 87 11.96 3.39 4.76
CA SER A 87 10.90 4.10 4.03
C SER A 87 11.42 5.50 3.67
N PRO A 88 11.03 6.05 2.50
CA PRO A 88 11.27 7.45 2.22
C PRO A 88 10.67 8.34 3.32
N PRO A 89 11.24 9.53 3.57
CA PRO A 89 10.62 10.48 4.49
C PRO A 89 9.22 10.85 3.99
N LEU A 90 8.31 11.08 4.94
CA LEU A 90 7.00 11.63 4.62
C LEU A 90 7.15 13.11 4.30
N LEU A 91 6.69 13.50 3.11
CA LEU A 91 6.61 14.90 2.68
C LEU A 91 5.18 15.43 2.76
N PRO A 92 4.96 16.75 2.80
CA PRO A 92 3.63 17.30 2.59
C PRO A 92 3.05 16.84 1.25
N PHE A 93 1.75 16.65 1.19
CA PHE A 93 1.07 16.38 -0.07
C PHE A 93 1.37 17.45 -1.13
N SER A 94 1.80 16.99 -2.31
CA SER A 94 1.96 17.83 -3.50
C SER A 94 0.60 18.34 -4.02
N PRO A 95 0.56 19.43 -4.81
CA PRO A 95 -0.69 20.03 -5.29
C PRO A 95 -1.62 19.05 -6.00
N THR A 96 -1.08 18.18 -6.86
CA THR A 96 -1.88 17.19 -7.58
C THR A 96 -2.35 16.07 -6.66
N VAL A 97 -1.51 15.61 -5.72
CA VAL A 97 -1.90 14.59 -4.73
C VAL A 97 -3.01 15.09 -3.80
N LEU A 98 -2.96 16.35 -3.36
CA LEU A 98 -4.02 16.98 -2.56
C LEU A 98 -5.38 16.91 -3.28
N ARG A 99 -5.42 17.28 -4.56
CA ARG A 99 -6.66 17.23 -5.35
C ARG A 99 -7.19 15.80 -5.52
N ILE A 100 -6.31 14.84 -5.79
CA ILE A 100 -6.68 13.42 -5.89
C ILE A 100 -7.23 12.93 -4.54
N ARG A 101 -6.56 13.27 -3.43
CA ARG A 101 -6.97 12.91 -2.07
C ARG A 101 -8.38 13.42 -1.77
N ASP A 102 -8.72 14.64 -2.16
CA ASP A 102 -10.04 15.21 -1.90
C ASP A 102 -11.15 14.42 -2.62
N HIS A 103 -10.93 14.01 -3.87
CA HIS A 103 -11.87 13.11 -4.59
C HIS A 103 -11.95 11.71 -3.94
N VAL A 104 -10.82 11.16 -3.50
CA VAL A 104 -10.80 9.89 -2.77
C VAL A 104 -11.65 9.96 -1.50
N GLN A 105 -11.49 11.01 -0.69
CA GLN A 105 -12.27 11.19 0.55
C GLN A 105 -13.77 11.33 0.28
N GLN A 106 -14.15 12.04 -0.79
CA GLN A 106 -15.56 12.17 -1.20
C GLN A 106 -16.19 10.81 -1.52
N ILE A 107 -15.49 9.95 -2.26
CA ILE A 107 -16.00 8.63 -2.64
C ILE A 107 -15.98 7.64 -1.46
N LEU A 108 -15.00 7.77 -0.57
CA LEU A 108 -14.88 6.92 0.62
C LEU A 108 -15.85 7.28 1.75
N ALA A 109 -16.26 8.55 1.83
CA ALA A 109 -16.97 9.10 2.97
C ALA A 109 -16.20 8.96 4.31
N HIS A 110 -14.87 8.91 4.26
CA HIS A 110 -13.98 8.96 5.42
C HIS A 110 -12.64 9.62 5.03
N PRO A 111 -11.88 10.18 5.99
CA PRO A 111 -10.63 10.86 5.67
C PRO A 111 -9.52 9.88 5.28
N VAL A 112 -8.52 10.40 4.58
CA VAL A 112 -7.22 9.74 4.36
C VAL A 112 -6.12 10.80 4.54
N ASN A 113 -5.08 10.48 5.31
CA ASN A 113 -4.04 11.44 5.73
C ASN A 113 -2.62 11.03 5.32
N HIS A 114 -2.48 9.91 4.64
CA HIS A 114 -1.20 9.35 4.21
C HIS A 114 -1.35 8.69 2.83
N VAL A 115 -0.33 8.79 1.98
CA VAL A 115 -0.25 8.10 0.70
C VAL A 115 1.14 7.52 0.45
N LEU A 116 1.19 6.25 0.03
CA LEU A 116 2.37 5.67 -0.60
C LEU A 116 2.21 5.76 -2.12
N ILE A 117 3.13 6.45 -2.77
CA ILE A 117 3.13 6.66 -4.23
C ILE A 117 4.16 5.73 -4.84
N GLN A 118 3.80 5.02 -5.91
CA GLN A 118 4.68 4.05 -6.57
C GLN A 118 4.67 4.28 -8.08
N HIS A 119 5.83 4.48 -8.67
CA HIS A 119 6.01 4.65 -10.11
C HIS A 119 6.62 3.39 -10.72
N TYR A 120 5.80 2.70 -11.51
CA TYR A 120 6.16 1.56 -12.33
C TYR A 120 6.59 2.09 -13.71
N ARG A 121 7.89 2.03 -14.00
CA ARG A 121 8.51 2.58 -15.21
C ARG A 121 8.19 1.76 -16.45
N SER A 122 7.75 0.52 -16.28
CA SER A 122 7.32 -0.35 -17.36
C SER A 122 6.52 -1.56 -16.82
N GLY A 123 6.13 -2.46 -17.73
CA GLY A 123 5.55 -3.76 -17.39
C GLY A 123 6.47 -4.68 -16.56
N THR A 124 7.77 -4.42 -16.48
CA THR A 124 8.72 -5.25 -15.70
C THR A 124 8.78 -4.87 -14.23
N ASP A 125 8.38 -3.64 -13.88
CA ASP A 125 8.25 -3.20 -12.49
C ASP A 125 7.04 -3.91 -11.85
N TYR A 126 7.18 -4.34 -10.60
CA TYR A 126 6.20 -5.21 -9.93
C TYR A 126 6.17 -4.99 -8.41
N ILE A 127 5.14 -5.52 -7.76
CA ILE A 127 5.07 -5.70 -6.30
C ILE A 127 4.52 -7.10 -6.01
N SER A 128 5.26 -7.88 -5.23
CA SER A 128 4.91 -9.25 -4.85
C SER A 128 3.61 -9.31 -4.04
N GLU A 129 3.00 -10.50 -3.97
CA GLU A 129 1.82 -10.74 -3.14
C GLU A 129 2.09 -10.42 -1.66
N HIS A 130 1.30 -9.51 -1.09
CA HIS A 130 1.37 -9.10 0.32
C HIS A 130 -0.01 -8.66 0.84
N SER A 131 -0.12 -8.52 2.16
CA SER A 131 -1.18 -7.74 2.80
C SER A 131 -0.56 -6.48 3.40
N ASP A 132 -1.27 -5.36 3.29
CA ASP A 132 -0.92 -4.13 3.96
C ASP A 132 -0.98 -4.32 5.48
N LYS A 133 -0.10 -3.65 6.23
CA LYS A 133 -0.01 -3.79 7.68
C LYS A 133 -0.99 -2.87 8.38
N THR A 134 -1.82 -3.42 9.23
CA THR A 134 -2.97 -2.67 9.79
C THR A 134 -2.72 -2.09 11.18
N ILE A 135 -1.53 -2.27 11.76
CA ILE A 135 -1.19 -1.70 13.07
C ILE A 135 -1.46 -0.18 13.12
N ASP A 136 -1.09 0.55 12.06
CA ASP A 136 -1.23 2.00 11.99
C ASP A 136 -2.45 2.47 11.20
N VAL A 137 -3.16 1.56 10.51
CA VAL A 137 -4.34 1.89 9.71
C VAL A 137 -5.56 1.92 10.62
N VAL A 138 -6.27 3.06 10.66
CA VAL A 138 -7.46 3.24 11.50
C VAL A 138 -8.46 2.11 11.24
N ARG A 139 -8.93 1.46 12.32
CA ARG A 139 -9.94 0.41 12.23
C ARG A 139 -11.18 0.88 11.47
N ASP A 140 -11.80 -0.04 10.75
CA ASP A 140 -12.99 0.18 9.90
C ASP A 140 -12.81 1.15 8.71
N SER A 141 -11.61 1.71 8.50
CA SER A 141 -11.27 2.48 7.30
C SER A 141 -11.01 1.59 6.08
N LYS A 142 -10.74 2.20 4.92
CA LYS A 142 -10.37 1.50 3.68
C LYS A 142 -8.93 1.83 3.27
N ILE A 143 -8.32 0.89 2.56
CA ILE A 143 -7.05 1.09 1.85
C ILE A 143 -7.39 1.28 0.38
N VAL A 144 -6.89 2.36 -0.23
CA VAL A 144 -7.35 2.76 -1.57
C VAL A 144 -6.20 2.93 -2.53
N ASN A 145 -6.26 2.27 -3.68
CA ASN A 145 -5.28 2.41 -4.75
C ASN A 145 -5.86 3.17 -5.95
N VAL A 146 -5.43 4.42 -6.16
CA VAL A 146 -5.72 5.17 -7.39
C VAL A 146 -4.63 4.86 -8.43
N SER A 147 -5.03 4.62 -9.67
CA SER A 147 -4.14 4.25 -10.78
C SER A 147 -4.16 5.30 -11.89
N LEU A 148 -2.98 5.79 -12.27
CA LEU A 148 -2.76 6.71 -13.39
C LEU A 148 -1.74 6.11 -14.38
N GLY A 149 -1.86 6.41 -15.67
CA GLY A 149 -1.03 5.80 -16.72
C GLY A 149 -1.51 4.42 -17.16
N ALA A 150 -0.57 3.59 -17.58
CA ALA A 150 -0.79 2.28 -18.15
C ALA A 150 -1.62 1.35 -17.25
N GLN A 151 -2.57 0.65 -17.86
CA GLN A 151 -3.36 -0.38 -17.19
C GLN A 151 -2.45 -1.50 -16.68
N ARG A 152 -2.64 -1.89 -15.42
CA ARG A 152 -2.01 -3.09 -14.84
C ARG A 152 -3.05 -3.92 -14.10
N THR A 153 -2.82 -5.23 -14.03
CA THR A 153 -3.73 -6.14 -13.33
C THR A 153 -3.30 -6.33 -11.88
N MET A 154 -4.15 -5.93 -10.94
CA MET A 154 -4.06 -6.38 -9.55
C MET A 154 -4.50 -7.84 -9.45
N THR A 155 -3.69 -8.66 -8.80
CA THR A 155 -4.05 -10.03 -8.45
C THR A 155 -4.40 -10.07 -6.97
N LEU A 156 -5.60 -10.53 -6.63
CA LEU A 156 -5.93 -10.95 -5.26
C LEU A 156 -5.80 -12.46 -5.17
N ARG A 157 -5.25 -12.97 -4.06
CA ARG A 157 -5.15 -14.41 -3.80
C ARG A 157 -5.37 -14.73 -2.33
N VAL A 158 -6.34 -15.60 -2.03
CA VAL A 158 -6.62 -16.07 -0.66
C VAL A 158 -5.34 -16.58 -0.01
N LYS A 159 -5.08 -16.28 1.27
CA LYS A 159 -3.88 -16.75 1.98
C LYS A 159 -3.80 -18.27 2.08
N LYS A 160 -2.60 -18.79 2.36
CA LYS A 160 -2.30 -20.24 2.24
C LYS A 160 -3.02 -21.09 3.27
N ASP A 161 -3.20 -20.58 4.49
CA ASP A 161 -3.83 -21.29 5.61
C ASP A 161 -5.31 -21.65 5.35
N ARG A 162 -6.02 -20.84 4.56
CA ARG A 162 -7.39 -21.16 4.11
C ARG A 162 -7.49 -22.16 2.97
N ALA A 163 -6.37 -22.49 2.32
CA ALA A 163 -6.41 -23.31 1.11
C ALA A 163 -6.50 -24.82 1.39
N ALA A 164 -6.25 -25.30 2.62
CA ALA A 164 -6.41 -26.71 3.03
C ALA A 164 -5.95 -27.78 2.01
N GLY A 165 -4.89 -27.50 1.23
CA GLY A 165 -4.39 -28.40 0.17
C GLY A 165 -5.05 -28.27 -1.21
N ALA A 166 -6.08 -27.42 -1.36
CA ALA A 166 -6.68 -27.03 -2.63
C ALA A 166 -5.95 -25.83 -3.28
N PRO A 167 -6.13 -25.59 -4.60
CA PRO A 167 -5.65 -24.38 -5.24
C PRO A 167 -6.21 -23.12 -4.58
N ARG A 168 -5.33 -22.15 -4.26
CA ARG A 168 -5.74 -20.86 -3.70
C ARG A 168 -6.63 -20.12 -4.70
N ALA A 169 -7.84 -19.75 -4.28
CA ALA A 169 -8.70 -18.87 -5.07
C ALA A 169 -7.97 -17.55 -5.36
N ALA A 170 -8.11 -17.06 -6.59
CA ALA A 170 -7.49 -15.82 -7.02
C ALA A 170 -8.42 -15.04 -7.96
N GLN A 171 -8.28 -13.72 -7.94
CA GLN A 171 -9.01 -12.79 -8.78
C GLN A 171 -8.03 -11.90 -9.53
N ARG A 172 -8.36 -11.52 -10.76
CA ARG A 172 -7.57 -10.59 -11.58
C ARG A 172 -8.41 -9.37 -11.87
N ILE A 173 -7.96 -8.19 -11.43
CA ILE A 173 -8.70 -6.93 -11.56
C ILE A 173 -7.84 -5.96 -12.38
N PRO A 174 -8.22 -5.65 -13.62
CA PRO A 174 -7.56 -4.60 -14.40
C PRO A 174 -7.80 -3.24 -13.75
N LEU A 175 -6.72 -2.47 -13.59
CA LEU A 175 -6.75 -1.11 -13.06
C LEU A 175 -6.38 -0.15 -14.19
N PRO A 176 -7.34 0.34 -14.99
CA PRO A 176 -7.07 1.29 -16.06
C PRO A 176 -6.67 2.66 -15.52
N HIS A 177 -6.27 3.55 -16.41
CA HIS A 177 -6.07 4.96 -16.08
C HIS A 177 -7.32 5.54 -15.41
N ASN A 178 -7.13 6.40 -14.41
CA ASN A 178 -8.19 7.09 -13.68
C ASN A 178 -9.15 6.15 -12.93
N SER A 179 -8.65 4.99 -12.48
CA SER A 179 -9.41 4.04 -11.67
C SER A 179 -8.97 4.07 -10.20
N MET A 180 -9.86 3.62 -9.33
CA MET A 180 -9.64 3.51 -7.89
C MET A 180 -10.13 2.14 -7.40
N PHE A 181 -9.21 1.35 -6.87
CA PHE A 181 -9.54 0.11 -6.17
C PHE A 181 -9.69 0.41 -4.68
N VAL A 182 -10.90 0.26 -4.15
CA VAL A 182 -11.19 0.40 -2.72
C VAL A 182 -11.13 -0.97 -2.08
N MET A 183 -10.14 -1.19 -1.23
CA MET A 183 -9.94 -2.45 -0.51
C MET A 183 -10.48 -2.33 0.92
N GLY A 184 -11.38 -3.22 1.28
CA GLY A 184 -11.80 -3.36 2.67
C GLY A 184 -10.82 -4.20 3.50
N LEU A 185 -10.85 -3.99 4.82
CA LEU A 185 -9.90 -4.64 5.74
C LEU A 185 -10.11 -6.14 5.86
N GLU A 186 -11.33 -6.67 5.61
CA GLU A 186 -11.55 -8.12 5.58
C GLU A 186 -10.88 -8.75 4.37
N THR A 187 -10.96 -8.09 3.20
CA THR A 187 -10.17 -8.49 2.03
C THR A 187 -8.68 -8.44 2.33
N ASN A 188 -8.15 -7.35 2.89
CA ASN A 188 -6.72 -7.25 3.22
C ASN A 188 -6.27 -8.33 4.24
N ARG A 189 -7.15 -8.69 5.19
CA ARG A 189 -6.91 -9.70 6.22
C ARG A 189 -6.88 -11.12 5.67
N ARG A 190 -7.68 -11.45 4.66
CA ARG A 190 -7.83 -12.84 4.15
C ARG A 190 -7.17 -13.10 2.80
N TRP A 191 -6.84 -12.03 2.07
CA TRP A 191 -6.26 -12.08 0.73
C TRP A 191 -4.90 -11.38 0.71
N LEU A 192 -4.00 -11.90 -0.11
CA LEU A 192 -2.81 -11.18 -0.56
C LEU A 192 -3.14 -10.45 -1.86
N HIS A 193 -2.47 -9.33 -2.10
CA HIS A 193 -2.59 -8.57 -3.33
C HIS A 193 -1.21 -8.24 -3.93
N GLY A 194 -1.14 -8.09 -5.24
CA GLY A 194 0.10 -7.75 -5.93
C GLY A 194 -0.11 -7.32 -7.38
N ILE A 195 0.91 -6.71 -7.97
CA ILE A 195 0.98 -6.36 -9.39
C ILE A 195 2.15 -7.14 -9.99
N ASN A 196 1.85 -8.13 -10.82
CA ASN A 196 2.85 -9.00 -11.42
C ASN A 196 3.55 -8.35 -12.61
N GLN A 197 4.76 -8.82 -12.93
CA GLN A 197 5.44 -8.47 -14.17
C GLN A 197 4.60 -8.89 -15.39
N ASP A 198 4.56 -8.03 -16.40
CA ASP A 198 3.98 -8.33 -17.71
C ASP A 198 5.05 -8.27 -18.81
N LYS A 199 5.61 -9.45 -19.09
CA LYS A 199 6.68 -9.68 -20.08
C LYS A 199 6.17 -9.96 -21.49
N ARG A 200 4.86 -9.81 -21.75
CA ARG A 200 4.35 -9.94 -23.13
C ARG A 200 5.04 -8.93 -24.04
N ILE A 201 5.28 -9.33 -25.29
CA ILE A 201 5.75 -8.41 -26.32
C ILE A 201 4.74 -7.28 -26.54
N LEU A 202 5.20 -6.09 -26.92
CA LEU A 202 4.37 -4.88 -27.01
C LEU A 202 3.18 -5.05 -27.96
N SER A 203 3.32 -5.82 -29.05
CA SER A 203 2.24 -6.09 -30.01
C SER A 203 1.08 -6.93 -29.46
N LEU A 204 1.22 -7.52 -28.27
CA LEU A 204 0.16 -8.25 -27.57
C LEU A 204 -0.51 -7.43 -26.45
N LYS A 205 -0.14 -6.14 -26.33
CA LYS A 205 -0.70 -5.21 -25.36
C LYS A 205 -1.69 -4.28 -26.04
N ASP A 206 -2.77 -3.95 -25.34
CA ASP A 206 -3.76 -3.00 -25.84
C ASP A 206 -3.36 -1.54 -25.57
N GLU A 207 -4.16 -0.61 -26.07
CA GLU A 207 -3.92 0.83 -25.91
C GLU A 207 -3.89 1.28 -24.45
N ALA A 208 -4.74 0.69 -23.59
CA ALA A 208 -4.78 1.02 -22.17
C ALA A 208 -3.52 0.55 -21.45
N GLU A 209 -2.98 -0.62 -21.82
CA GLU A 209 -1.73 -1.19 -21.30
C GLU A 209 -0.47 -0.46 -21.80
N LEU A 210 -0.56 0.27 -22.91
CA LEU A 210 0.52 1.07 -23.50
C LEU A 210 0.40 2.56 -23.22
N PHE A 211 -0.69 3.01 -22.59
CA PHE A 211 -0.92 4.41 -22.26
C PHE A 211 0.25 4.98 -21.44
N GLN A 212 0.60 6.26 -21.67
CA GLN A 212 1.77 6.91 -21.06
C GLN A 212 3.07 6.09 -21.25
N ASN A 213 3.28 5.55 -22.46
CA ASN A 213 4.43 4.71 -22.82
C ASN A 213 4.60 3.45 -21.95
N GLY A 214 3.51 2.95 -21.35
CA GLY A 214 3.54 1.78 -20.47
C GLY A 214 3.96 2.09 -19.02
N GLU A 215 4.13 3.36 -18.67
CA GLU A 215 4.41 3.81 -17.30
C GLU A 215 3.10 3.89 -16.48
N ARG A 216 3.15 3.57 -15.19
CA ARG A 216 2.01 3.64 -14.27
C ARG A 216 2.41 4.27 -12.94
N ILE A 217 1.59 5.20 -12.44
CA ILE A 217 1.69 5.74 -11.09
C ILE A 217 0.53 5.21 -10.25
N SER A 218 0.84 4.69 -9.08
CA SER A 218 -0.13 4.22 -8.08
C SER A 218 -0.08 5.09 -6.85
N LEU A 219 -1.23 5.49 -6.34
CA LEU A 219 -1.36 6.18 -5.07
C LEU A 219 -2.13 5.29 -4.12
N THR A 220 -1.47 4.75 -3.10
CA THR A 220 -2.12 3.97 -2.04
C THR A 220 -2.42 4.85 -0.84
N PHE A 221 -3.64 5.38 -0.76
CA PHE A 221 -4.13 6.19 0.34
C PHE A 221 -4.58 5.34 1.52
N ARG A 222 -4.30 5.84 2.73
CA ARG A 222 -4.69 5.22 4.00
C ARG A 222 -5.16 6.28 4.99
N HIS A 223 -6.05 5.89 5.90
CA HIS A 223 -6.30 6.64 7.11
C HIS A 223 -5.41 6.08 8.21
N ILE A 224 -4.40 6.84 8.62
CA ILE A 224 -3.41 6.43 9.60
C ILE A 224 -3.73 7.04 10.96
N GLY A 225 -3.74 6.18 11.98
CA GLY A 225 -4.07 6.53 13.37
C GLY A 225 -2.85 6.58 14.29
N THR A 226 -1.64 6.41 13.77
CA THR A 226 -0.38 6.49 14.51
C THR A 226 0.44 7.68 14.01
N PHE A 227 1.05 8.43 14.92
CA PHE A 227 1.70 9.69 14.62
C PHE A 227 3.07 9.79 15.28
N LEU A 228 3.96 10.55 14.64
CA LEU A 228 5.27 10.92 15.15
C LEU A 228 5.31 12.41 15.46
N SER A 229 6.13 12.79 16.43
CA SER A 229 6.55 14.18 16.61
C SER A 229 7.40 14.65 15.42
N LYS A 230 7.54 15.97 15.27
CA LYS A 230 8.31 16.58 14.19
C LYS A 230 9.74 16.04 14.06
N ASP A 231 10.39 15.82 15.19
CA ASP A 231 11.74 15.28 15.32
C ASP A 231 11.79 13.75 15.40
N GLN A 232 10.62 13.09 15.30
CA GLN A 232 10.44 11.64 15.38
C GLN A 232 10.90 11.02 16.70
N SER A 233 11.06 11.81 17.76
CA SER A 233 11.48 11.32 19.08
C SER A 233 10.34 10.71 19.88
N CYS A 234 9.10 11.08 19.57
CA CYS A 234 7.89 10.59 20.24
C CYS A 234 6.90 9.98 19.25
N ILE A 235 6.17 8.97 19.71
CA ILE A 235 5.13 8.26 18.96
C ILE A 235 3.87 8.10 19.82
N TRP A 236 2.71 8.20 19.17
CA TRP A 236 1.40 7.96 19.80
C TRP A 236 0.35 7.52 18.78
N GLY A 237 -0.81 7.12 19.28
CA GLY A 237 -1.96 6.75 18.47
C GLY A 237 -2.20 5.24 18.45
N GLN A 238 -3.02 4.77 17.50
CA GLN A 238 -3.56 3.40 17.48
C GLN A 238 -2.47 2.33 17.59
N GLY A 239 -1.44 2.44 16.75
CA GLY A 239 -0.36 1.46 16.68
C GLY A 239 0.75 1.67 17.70
N ALA A 240 0.76 2.78 18.43
CA ALA A 240 1.75 3.07 19.48
C ALA A 240 1.31 2.49 20.83
N CYS A 241 2.24 2.35 21.78
CA CYS A 241 1.88 1.94 23.14
C CYS A 241 0.94 2.96 23.79
N SER A 242 1.24 4.25 23.59
CA SER A 242 0.38 5.35 24.03
C SER A 242 -0.61 5.78 22.95
N LYS A 243 -1.89 5.84 23.29
CA LYS A 243 -2.95 6.14 22.30
C LYS A 243 -3.21 7.63 22.10
N THR A 244 -2.64 8.49 22.95
CA THR A 244 -2.89 9.94 22.99
C THR A 244 -1.60 10.73 22.93
N LYS A 245 -1.65 11.93 22.34
CA LYS A 245 -0.48 12.78 22.16
C LYS A 245 0.11 13.28 23.48
N GLU A 246 -0.74 13.55 24.46
CA GLU A 246 -0.36 14.07 25.79
C GLU A 246 0.48 13.06 26.57
N ALA A 247 0.33 11.77 26.25
CA ALA A 247 1.04 10.67 26.88
C ALA A 247 2.03 10.01 25.90
N ALA A 248 2.43 10.70 24.82
CA ALA A 248 3.28 10.12 23.79
C ALA A 248 4.55 9.49 24.38
N GLY A 249 4.85 8.26 23.93
CA GLY A 249 6.04 7.53 24.34
C GLY A 249 7.23 7.90 23.49
N SER A 250 8.45 7.65 23.99
CA SER A 250 9.66 7.78 23.18
C SER A 250 9.71 6.67 22.12
N THR A 251 10.09 7.01 20.91
CA THR A 251 10.34 6.01 19.86
C THR A 251 11.47 5.08 20.24
N VAL A 252 11.32 3.80 19.90
CA VAL A 252 12.31 2.76 20.15
C VAL A 252 13.00 2.38 18.85
N ASN A 253 14.33 2.35 18.90
CA ASN A 253 15.20 1.84 17.83
C ASN A 253 16.05 0.72 18.44
N GLY A 254 15.72 -0.53 18.14
CA GLY A 254 16.37 -1.69 18.77
C GLY A 254 16.00 -3.00 18.10
N GLU A 255 16.96 -3.92 18.00
CA GLU A 255 16.81 -5.19 17.26
C GLU A 255 15.74 -6.10 17.89
N LYS A 256 15.72 -6.21 19.22
CA LYS A 256 14.81 -7.13 19.93
C LYS A 256 13.34 -6.70 19.86
N GLU A 257 13.07 -5.42 20.10
CA GLU A 257 11.71 -4.88 20.00
C GLU A 257 11.22 -4.90 18.54
N ALA A 258 12.13 -4.65 17.59
CA ALA A 258 11.84 -4.79 16.17
C ALA A 258 11.48 -6.23 15.79
N GLU A 259 12.17 -7.25 16.32
CA GLU A 259 11.88 -8.66 16.04
C GLU A 259 10.42 -9.03 16.32
N HIS A 260 9.87 -8.59 17.44
CA HIS A 260 8.45 -8.86 17.77
C HIS A 260 7.50 -8.23 16.75
N LEU A 261 7.72 -6.98 16.37
CA LEU A 261 6.87 -6.29 15.39
C LEU A 261 7.02 -6.91 13.98
N ILE A 262 8.23 -7.32 13.61
CA ILE A 262 8.48 -8.05 12.35
C ILE A 262 7.78 -9.40 12.34
N GLN A 263 7.85 -10.17 13.43
CA GLN A 263 7.13 -11.43 13.57
C GLN A 263 5.62 -11.20 13.46
N ALA A 264 5.09 -10.16 14.09
CA ALA A 264 3.70 -9.77 13.98
C ALA A 264 3.30 -9.43 12.53
N PHE A 265 4.12 -8.66 11.80
CA PHE A 265 3.89 -8.40 10.36
C PHE A 265 3.90 -9.69 9.52
N GLY A 266 4.79 -10.63 9.85
CA GLY A 266 4.84 -11.95 9.20
C GLY A 266 3.56 -12.75 9.43
N ARG A 267 3.09 -12.80 10.69
CA ARG A 267 1.82 -13.43 11.07
C ARG A 267 0.63 -12.79 10.37
N GLU A 268 0.53 -11.47 10.36
CA GLU A 268 -0.53 -10.75 9.63
C GLU A 268 -0.49 -11.06 8.13
N ASN A 269 0.67 -11.32 7.53
CA ASN A 269 0.74 -11.73 6.12
C ASN A 269 0.28 -13.18 5.89
N ALA A 270 0.48 -14.06 6.86
CA ALA A 270 0.28 -15.50 6.72
C ALA A 270 -1.12 -15.96 7.16
N GLU A 271 -1.65 -15.36 8.22
CA GLU A 271 -2.89 -15.76 8.89
C GLU A 271 -4.10 -15.06 8.26
N SER A 272 -5.12 -15.84 7.90
CA SER A 272 -6.41 -15.34 7.43
C SER A 272 -7.33 -14.90 8.58
N GLU A 273 -7.11 -15.48 9.76
CA GLU A 273 -7.82 -15.13 11.00
C GLU A 273 -6.88 -14.46 12.00
N PHE A 274 -6.15 -13.45 11.53
CA PHE A 274 -5.20 -12.69 12.36
C PHE A 274 -5.90 -11.95 13.51
N ASP A 275 -5.49 -12.25 14.74
CA ASP A 275 -5.98 -11.60 15.96
C ASP A 275 -5.28 -10.24 16.16
N TRP A 276 -5.88 -9.20 15.59
CA TRP A 276 -5.34 -7.84 15.67
C TRP A 276 -5.22 -7.35 17.11
N ASP A 277 -6.25 -7.57 17.95
CA ASP A 277 -6.28 -7.05 19.32
C ASP A 277 -5.24 -7.74 20.21
N GLY A 278 -5.08 -9.07 20.07
CA GLY A 278 -4.05 -9.82 20.80
C GLY A 278 -2.62 -9.54 20.35
N VAL A 279 -2.41 -9.14 19.08
CA VAL A 279 -1.06 -8.93 18.52
C VAL A 279 -0.63 -7.48 18.49
N TYR A 280 -1.51 -6.56 18.10
CA TYR A 280 -1.24 -5.13 17.96
C TYR A 280 -1.91 -4.25 19.01
N GLY A 281 -2.88 -4.76 19.78
CA GLY A 281 -3.65 -3.94 20.73
C GLY A 281 -2.78 -3.21 21.76
N ALA A 282 -1.74 -3.88 22.28
CA ALA A 282 -0.77 -3.29 23.20
C ALA A 282 0.04 -2.14 22.58
N GLY A 283 0.12 -2.08 21.24
CA GLY A 283 0.94 -1.12 20.51
C GLY A 283 2.42 -1.49 20.46
N SER A 284 3.17 -0.71 19.69
CA SER A 284 4.62 -0.79 19.61
C SER A 284 5.16 0.61 19.35
N ASP A 285 6.21 1.00 20.05
CA ASP A 285 6.90 2.29 19.82
C ASP A 285 8.10 2.14 18.88
N VAL A 286 8.28 0.97 18.26
CA VAL A 286 9.36 0.71 17.31
C VAL A 286 9.17 1.51 16.03
N LEU A 287 10.22 2.22 15.64
CA LEU A 287 10.27 3.01 14.41
C LEU A 287 11.19 2.39 13.35
N HIS A 288 12.42 2.01 13.73
CA HIS A 288 13.41 1.45 12.81
C HIS A 288 13.68 -0.04 13.07
N PHE A 289 13.77 -0.82 11.99
CA PHE A 289 13.92 -2.28 11.99
C PHE A 289 15.35 -2.76 11.76
N SER A 290 16.29 -1.83 11.60
CA SER A 290 17.73 -2.05 11.50
C SER A 290 18.47 -0.93 12.26
N VAL A 291 19.61 -1.27 12.88
CA VAL A 291 20.51 -0.27 13.44
C VAL A 291 21.10 0.50 12.26
N GLN A 292 20.84 1.81 12.17
CA GLN A 292 21.67 2.66 11.31
C GLN A 292 23.10 2.44 11.77
N ALA A 293 23.95 1.87 10.91
CA ALA A 293 25.38 1.96 11.11
C ALA A 293 25.68 3.46 11.21
N THR A 294 25.98 3.93 12.42
CA THR A 294 26.46 5.29 12.66
C THR A 294 27.56 5.55 11.65
N ALA A 295 27.32 6.48 10.73
CA ALA A 295 28.37 7.02 9.88
C ALA A 295 29.46 7.58 10.81
N GLN A 296 30.63 6.95 10.78
CA GLN A 296 31.86 7.56 11.29
C GLN A 296 32.38 8.55 10.26
#